data_AF-A0A918SSV2-F1
#
_entry.id   AF-A0A918SSV2-F1
#
_cell.length_a   1.000
_cell.length_b   1.000
_cell.length_c   1.000
_cell.angle_alpha   90.00
_cell.angle_beta   90.00
_cell.angle_gamma   90.00
#
_symmetry.space_group_name_H-M   'P 1'
#
loop_
_entity.id
_entity.type
_entity.pdbx_description
1 polymer ?
#
loop_
_entity_poly.entity_id
_entity_poly.type
_entity_poly.pdbx_seq_one_letter_code
_entity_poly.pdbx_strand_id
1 'polypeptide(L)'
;MMAAAGPRKSGRARRPYARGMKIRRVDPRDTVWEQDHARYRVYFWDVPRLTAHEFEVAEDSDADAVLAWAREYAARHGWNHTVYVVVQGDDGPGLVRLAGILGDPFAHGARPKPSTASRRRGSGEGSVGAESSGR
;
A
#
# COMPACT_ATOMS: atom_id res chain seq x y z
N MET A 1 3.56 -16.12 -62.74
CA MET A 1 2.83 -15.67 -61.52
C MET A 1 2.64 -16.88 -60.63
N MET A 2 3.24 -16.92 -59.44
CA MET A 2 2.80 -17.69 -58.26
C MET A 2 3.65 -17.19 -57.08
N ALA A 3 3.01 -16.52 -56.12
CA ALA A 3 3.62 -16.02 -54.90
C ALA A 3 3.40 -17.03 -53.77
N ALA A 4 4.48 -17.55 -53.18
CA ALA A 4 4.41 -18.36 -51.97
C ALA A 4 4.42 -17.44 -50.73
N ALA A 5 3.29 -17.40 -50.03
CA ALA A 5 3.14 -16.68 -48.78
C ALA A 5 3.96 -17.39 -47.67
N GLY A 6 4.88 -16.65 -47.05
CA GLY A 6 5.64 -17.12 -45.89
C GLY A 6 4.74 -17.27 -44.64
N PRO A 7 5.08 -18.18 -43.71
CA PRO A 7 4.28 -18.38 -42.51
C PRO A 7 4.45 -17.21 -41.55
N ARG A 8 3.37 -16.44 -41.34
CA ARG A 8 3.27 -15.47 -40.24
C ARG A 8 3.16 -16.26 -38.93
N LYS A 9 4.25 -16.34 -38.17
CA LYS A 9 4.22 -16.79 -36.78
C LYS A 9 3.36 -15.80 -36.00
N SER A 10 2.17 -16.25 -35.63
CA SER A 10 1.24 -15.53 -34.76
C SER A 10 1.88 -15.32 -33.40
N GLY A 11 2.36 -14.08 -33.17
CA GLY A 11 2.72 -13.63 -31.83
C GLY A 11 1.45 -13.64 -30.97
N ARG A 12 1.27 -14.71 -30.18
CA ARG A 12 0.21 -14.78 -29.17
C ARG A 12 0.49 -13.66 -28.17
N ALA A 13 -0.25 -12.56 -28.29
CA ALA A 13 -0.20 -11.45 -27.34
C ALA A 13 -0.35 -12.02 -25.93
N ARG A 14 0.72 -11.91 -25.13
CA ARG A 14 0.64 -12.17 -23.69
C ARG A 14 -0.32 -11.14 -23.13
N ARG A 15 -1.48 -11.61 -22.63
CA ARG A 15 -2.49 -10.74 -22.01
C ARG A 15 -1.80 -9.91 -20.90
N PRO A 16 -1.84 -8.57 -20.96
CA PRO A 16 -1.04 -7.71 -20.09
C PRO A 16 -1.67 -7.48 -18.71
N TYR A 17 -2.66 -8.28 -18.29
CA TYR A 17 -3.28 -8.05 -16.99
C TYR A 17 -2.27 -8.37 -15.88
N ALA A 18 -2.07 -7.38 -15.02
CA ALA A 18 -1.07 -7.32 -13.97
C ALA A 18 -0.96 -8.64 -13.19
N ARG A 19 0.29 -9.11 -12.98
CA ARG A 19 0.56 -10.29 -12.16
C ARG A 19 -0.15 -10.14 -10.80
N GLY A 20 -1.01 -11.10 -10.44
CA GLY A 20 -1.76 -11.10 -9.18
C GLY A 20 -3.25 -10.75 -9.28
N MET A 21 -3.73 -10.27 -10.42
CA MET A 21 -5.16 -10.00 -10.62
C MET A 21 -5.95 -11.31 -10.87
N LYS A 22 -6.94 -11.61 -10.02
CA LYS A 22 -7.87 -12.74 -10.20
C LYS A 22 -9.13 -12.24 -10.90
N ILE A 23 -9.44 -12.78 -12.08
CA ILE A 23 -10.57 -12.36 -12.91
C ILE A 23 -11.56 -13.52 -13.07
N ARG A 24 -12.85 -13.27 -12.84
CA ARG A 24 -13.95 -14.23 -13.09
C ARG A 24 -15.08 -13.57 -13.88
N ARG A 25 -15.87 -14.38 -14.58
CA ARG A 25 -17.16 -13.93 -15.13
C ARG A 25 -18.16 -13.71 -13.99
N VAL A 26 -19.07 -12.77 -14.19
CA VAL A 26 -20.13 -12.37 -13.25
C VAL A 26 -21.47 -12.48 -13.97
N ASP A 27 -22.50 -12.96 -13.29
CA ASP A 27 -23.89 -12.87 -13.77
C ASP A 27 -24.46 -11.56 -13.22
N PRO A 28 -24.82 -10.56 -14.04
CA PRO A 28 -25.28 -9.27 -13.53
C PRO A 28 -26.50 -9.38 -12.60
N ARG A 29 -27.24 -10.49 -12.63
CA ARG A 29 -28.37 -10.75 -11.72
C ARG A 29 -27.95 -11.04 -10.27
N ASP A 30 -26.65 -11.24 -10.01
CA ASP A 30 -26.11 -11.44 -8.66
C ASP A 30 -25.93 -10.11 -7.89
N THR A 31 -26.16 -8.98 -8.54
CA THR A 31 -26.01 -7.64 -7.97
C THR A 31 -27.38 -7.03 -7.72
N VAL A 32 -27.65 -6.64 -6.47
CA VAL A 32 -28.98 -6.18 -6.03
C VAL A 32 -29.11 -4.66 -5.90
N TRP A 33 -28.01 -3.93 -6.01
CA TRP A 33 -27.97 -2.48 -5.94
C TRP A 33 -26.78 -1.93 -6.73
N GLU A 34 -26.93 -0.71 -7.23
CA GLU A 34 -25.90 0.07 -7.92
C GLU A 34 -26.01 1.53 -7.47
N GLN A 35 -24.89 2.26 -7.52
CA GLN A 35 -24.85 3.68 -7.21
C GLN A 35 -24.07 4.40 -8.30
N ASP A 36 -24.74 5.28 -9.03
CA ASP A 36 -24.16 6.02 -10.16
C ASP A 36 -23.18 7.12 -9.71
N HIS A 37 -23.45 7.72 -8.54
CA HIS A 37 -22.71 8.85 -8.01
C HIS A 37 -22.05 8.48 -6.68
N ALA A 38 -20.73 8.57 -6.63
CA ALA A 38 -19.95 8.19 -5.46
C ALA A 38 -19.31 9.41 -4.80
N ARG A 39 -19.34 9.46 -3.47
CA ARG A 39 -18.50 10.38 -2.69
C ARG A 39 -17.14 9.74 -2.48
N TYR A 40 -16.08 10.51 -2.64
CA TYR A 40 -14.73 10.01 -2.39
C TYR A 40 -14.10 10.71 -1.20
N ARG A 41 -13.28 9.98 -0.44
CA ARG A 41 -12.37 10.55 0.55
C ARG A 41 -10.94 10.29 0.14
N VAL A 42 -10.13 11.35 0.14
CA VAL A 42 -8.71 11.26 -0.19
C VAL A 42 -7.90 11.79 0.98
N TYR A 43 -7.01 10.95 1.47
CA TYR A 43 -6.08 11.28 2.54
C TYR A 43 -4.68 11.38 1.95
N PHE A 44 -4.00 12.50 2.20
CA PHE A 44 -2.60 12.68 1.90
C PHE A 44 -1.78 12.65 3.17
N TRP A 45 -0.67 11.93 3.14
CA TRP A 45 0.15 11.63 4.30
C TRP A 45 1.51 12.28 4.16
N ASP A 46 1.74 13.34 4.93
CA ASP A 46 3.07 13.90 5.16
C ASP A 46 3.72 13.11 6.31
N VAL A 47 4.27 11.94 5.97
CA VAL A 47 4.91 11.04 6.94
C VAL A 47 6.06 11.73 7.69
N PRO A 48 6.94 12.51 7.06
CA PRO A 48 7.98 13.26 7.78
C PRO A 48 7.44 14.21 8.86
N ARG A 49 6.28 14.82 8.62
CA ARG A 49 5.65 15.76 9.57
C ARG A 49 4.61 15.13 10.49
N LEU A 50 4.30 13.85 10.32
CA LEU A 50 3.21 13.16 11.02
C LEU A 50 1.86 13.88 10.88
N THR A 51 1.58 14.44 9.70
CA THR A 51 0.33 15.16 9.42
C THR A 51 -0.42 14.53 8.26
N ALA A 52 -1.75 14.54 8.36
CA ALA A 52 -2.65 14.11 7.31
C ALA A 52 -3.44 15.31 6.76
N HIS A 53 -3.69 15.31 5.46
CA HIS A 53 -4.59 16.25 4.81
C HIS A 53 -5.74 15.48 4.19
N GLU A 54 -6.96 15.81 4.63
CA GLU A 54 -8.17 15.06 4.31
C GLU A 54 -9.07 15.88 3.40
N PHE A 55 -9.53 15.25 2.33
CA PHE A 55 -10.39 15.88 1.33
C PHE A 55 -11.59 14.99 1.06
N GLU A 56 -12.76 15.60 0.94
CA GLU A 56 -13.93 14.99 0.33
C GLU A 56 -14.07 15.51 -1.09
N VAL A 57 -14.30 14.60 -2.04
CA VAL A 57 -14.58 14.95 -3.44
C VAL A 57 -16.06 14.73 -3.72
N ALA A 58 -16.67 15.72 -4.36
CA ALA A 58 -18.11 15.76 -4.64
C ALA A 58 -18.57 14.64 -5.58
N GLU A 59 -19.87 14.35 -5.49
CA GLU A 59 -20.56 13.19 -6.08
C GLU A 59 -20.51 13.10 -7.62
N ASP A 60 -20.22 14.19 -8.31
CA ASP A 60 -20.17 14.25 -9.77
C ASP A 60 -18.79 13.92 -10.37
N SER A 61 -17.86 13.43 -9.54
CA SER A 61 -16.49 13.14 -9.98
C SER A 61 -16.32 11.70 -10.44
N ASP A 62 -15.73 11.50 -11.61
CA ASP A 62 -15.34 10.18 -12.11
C ASP A 62 -14.18 9.61 -11.26
N ALA A 63 -14.24 8.31 -10.95
CA ALA A 63 -13.19 7.58 -10.25
C ALA A 63 -11.82 7.77 -10.90
N ASP A 64 -11.74 7.74 -12.23
CA ASP A 64 -10.47 7.92 -12.94
C ASP A 64 -9.91 9.33 -12.74
N ALA A 65 -10.77 10.36 -12.73
CA ALA A 65 -10.38 11.74 -12.46
C ALA A 65 -9.87 11.92 -11.02
N VAL A 66 -10.57 11.35 -10.04
CA VAL A 66 -10.16 11.38 -8.63
C VAL A 66 -8.80 10.69 -8.43
N LEU A 67 -8.62 9.52 -9.04
CA LEU A 67 -7.36 8.77 -8.95
C LEU A 67 -6.19 9.50 -9.62
N ALA A 68 -6.42 10.13 -10.78
CA ALA A 68 -5.41 10.93 -11.47
C ALA A 68 -5.01 12.15 -10.61
N TRP A 69 -6.00 12.92 -10.16
CA TRP A 69 -5.77 14.08 -9.30
C TRP A 69 -5.00 13.72 -8.02
N ALA A 70 -5.40 12.65 -7.32
CA ALA A 70 -4.74 12.23 -6.09
C ALA A 70 -3.27 11.86 -6.32
N ARG A 71 -2.96 11.17 -7.43
CA ARG A 71 -1.58 10.81 -7.78
C ARG A 71 -0.73 12.05 -8.07
N GLU A 72 -1.24 12.96 -8.88
CA GLU A 72 -0.54 14.19 -9.24
C GLU A 72 -0.33 15.10 -8.04
N TYR A 73 -1.35 15.27 -7.21
CA TYR A 73 -1.27 16.07 -6.00
C TYR A 73 -0.23 15.49 -5.04
N ALA A 74 -0.29 14.19 -4.74
CA ALA A 74 0.69 13.52 -3.87
C ALA A 74 2.12 13.66 -4.41
N ALA A 75 2.32 13.48 -5.72
CA ALA A 75 3.63 13.59 -6.35
C ALA A 75 4.22 15.01 -6.23
N ARG A 76 3.42 16.06 -6.41
CA ARG A 76 3.87 17.45 -6.25
C ARG A 76 4.36 17.79 -4.85
N HIS A 77 3.77 17.14 -3.83
CA HIS A 77 4.12 17.38 -2.43
C HIS A 77 5.14 16.38 -1.85
N GLY A 78 5.48 15.32 -2.59
CA GLY A 78 6.30 14.23 -2.06
C GLY A 78 5.58 13.43 -0.95
N TRP A 79 4.25 13.40 -0.98
CA TRP A 79 3.41 12.73 0.00
C TRP A 79 2.95 11.37 -0.47
N ASN A 80 2.54 10.52 0.48
CA ASN A 80 1.74 9.34 0.16
C ASN A 80 0.26 9.71 0.11
N HIS A 81 -0.57 8.87 -0.48
CA HIS A 81 -2.03 9.06 -0.45
C HIS A 81 -2.78 7.76 -0.25
N THR A 82 -4.04 7.86 0.15
CA THR A 82 -5.03 6.79 0.14
C THR A 82 -6.36 7.34 -0.38
N VAL A 83 -6.97 6.66 -1.36
CA VAL A 83 -8.28 7.02 -1.93
C VAL A 83 -9.32 5.99 -1.50
N TYR A 84 -10.46 6.48 -1.02
CA TYR A 84 -11.62 5.70 -0.66
C TYR A 84 -12.85 6.17 -1.43
N VAL A 85 -13.74 5.24 -1.74
CA VAL A 85 -15.15 5.56 -1.99
C VAL A 85 -15.92 5.39 -0.68
N VAL A 86 -16.84 6.32 -0.41
CA VAL A 86 -17.77 6.25 0.71
C VAL A 86 -18.98 5.43 0.26
N VAL A 87 -19.29 4.37 1.00
CA VAL A 87 -20.48 3.53 0.77
C VAL A 87 -21.43 3.69 1.93
N GLN A 88 -22.74 3.70 1.67
CA GLN A 88 -23.74 3.67 2.74
C GLN A 88 -24.02 2.21 3.11
N GLY A 89 -23.85 1.88 4.39
CA GLY A 89 -24.25 0.59 4.96
C GLY A 89 -25.29 0.76 6.05
N ASP A 90 -25.80 -0.37 6.57
CA ASP A 90 -26.85 -0.38 7.60
C ASP A 90 -26.40 0.29 8.92
N ASP A 91 -25.10 0.21 9.24
CA ASP A 91 -24.49 0.82 10.42
C ASP A 91 -24.00 2.28 10.18
N GLY A 92 -24.27 2.84 9.00
CA GLY A 92 -23.82 4.16 8.57
C GLY A 92 -22.74 4.14 7.47
N PRO A 93 -22.07 5.27 7.22
CA PRO A 93 -21.12 5.39 6.11
C PRO A 93 -19.84 4.60 6.36
N GLY A 94 -19.51 3.72 5.41
CA GLY A 94 -18.26 2.95 5.34
C GLY A 94 -17.32 3.45 4.26
N LEU A 95 -16.08 2.95 4.27
CA LEU A 95 -15.05 3.28 3.28
C LEU A 95 -14.53 2.03 2.57
N VAL A 96 -14.54 2.05 1.24
CA VAL A 96 -13.89 1.02 0.40
C VAL A 96 -12.65 1.63 -0.23
N ARG A 97 -11.48 1.06 0.04
CA ARG A 97 -10.21 1.57 -0.48
C ARG A 97 -10.07 1.25 -1.96
N LEU A 98 -9.81 2.29 -2.76
CA LEU A 98 -9.57 2.19 -4.20
C LEU A 98 -8.08 2.14 -4.53
N ALA A 99 -7.27 2.99 -3.88
CA ALA A 99 -5.85 3.13 -4.19
C ALA A 99 -5.04 3.67 -3.01
N GLY A 100 -3.71 3.63 -3.15
CA GLY A 100 -2.78 4.17 -2.18
C GLY A 100 -2.31 3.17 -1.12
N ILE A 101 -1.71 3.70 -0.06
CA ILE A 101 -1.09 2.87 0.99
C ILE A 101 -2.14 2.18 1.87
N LEU A 102 -1.78 0.99 2.36
CA LEU A 102 -2.61 0.14 3.21
C LEU A 102 -2.24 0.34 4.68
N GLY A 103 -3.25 0.52 5.54
CA GLY A 103 -3.07 0.65 6.98
C GLY A 103 -2.75 2.07 7.43
N ASP A 104 -2.38 2.22 8.71
CA ASP A 104 -1.97 3.50 9.31
C ASP A 104 -0.52 3.84 8.90
N PRO A 105 -0.30 4.93 8.15
CA PRO A 105 1.03 5.35 7.71
C PRO A 105 1.93 5.85 8.83
N PHE A 106 1.35 6.20 9.98
CA PHE A 106 2.07 6.67 11.16
C PHE A 106 2.41 5.56 12.16
N ALA A 107 1.96 4.32 11.92
CA ALA A 107 2.11 3.19 12.84
C ALA A 107 3.55 2.61 12.94
N HIS A 108 4.59 3.45 12.86
CA HIS A 108 5.97 3.05 13.19
C HIS A 108 6.11 2.80 14.70
N GLY A 109 5.70 1.59 15.11
CA GLY A 109 5.76 1.08 16.48
C GLY A 109 6.01 -0.42 16.60
N ALA A 110 6.22 -1.16 15.50
CA ALA A 110 6.78 -2.51 15.60
C ALA A 110 8.27 -2.40 15.96
N ARG A 111 8.56 -2.32 17.27
CA ARG A 111 9.94 -2.43 17.79
C ARG A 111 10.65 -3.60 17.10
N PRO A 112 11.86 -3.43 16.56
CA PRO A 112 12.66 -4.61 16.23
C PRO A 112 12.84 -5.41 17.53
N LYS A 113 12.50 -6.71 17.51
CA LYS A 113 12.85 -7.62 18.61
C LYS A 113 14.35 -7.44 18.86
N PRO A 114 14.81 -7.27 20.11
CA PRO A 114 16.25 -7.26 20.37
C PRO A 114 16.80 -8.58 19.84
N SER A 115 17.70 -8.49 18.88
CA SER A 115 18.41 -9.64 18.35
C SER A 115 19.19 -10.24 19.52
N THR A 116 18.76 -11.41 19.98
CA THR A 116 19.55 -12.28 20.85
C THR A 116 20.71 -12.82 20.00
N ALA A 117 21.77 -12.03 19.86
CA ALA A 117 23.00 -12.48 19.21
C ALA A 117 24.24 -11.85 19.86
N SER A 118 24.88 -12.68 20.68
CA SER A 118 26.33 -12.74 20.88
C SER A 118 27.00 -11.65 21.73
N ARG A 119 26.88 -11.81 23.06
CA ARG A 119 27.99 -11.47 23.97
C ARG A 119 29.02 -12.61 23.93
N ARG A 120 29.80 -12.67 22.85
CA ARG A 120 31.11 -13.35 22.83
C ARG A 120 32.19 -12.28 22.82
N ARG A 121 32.73 -11.97 24.00
CA ARG A 121 34.14 -11.65 24.18
C ARG A 121 34.62 -12.52 25.33
N GLY A 122 35.34 -13.57 24.98
CA GLY A 122 36.28 -14.20 25.89
C GLY A 122 37.60 -13.46 25.81
N SER A 123 38.20 -13.25 26.98
CA SER A 123 39.61 -13.06 27.33
C SER A 123 39.56 -13.03 28.87
N GLY A 124 40.04 -14.01 29.65
CA GLY A 124 41.29 -14.74 29.50
C GLY A 124 42.41 -13.92 30.16
N GLU A 125 43.12 -14.52 31.13
CA GLU A 125 44.20 -13.99 31.97
C GLU A 125 43.73 -13.21 33.21
N GLY A 126 44.20 -13.46 34.43
CA GLY A 126 45.30 -14.29 34.92
C GLY A 126 45.54 -13.89 36.39
N SER A 127 45.81 -14.87 37.23
CA SER A 127 45.83 -14.82 38.69
C SER A 127 46.96 -13.98 39.33
N VAL A 128 46.82 -13.85 40.65
CA VAL A 128 47.85 -13.76 41.73
C VAL A 128 48.14 -12.37 42.31
N GLY A 129 47.96 -12.28 43.63
CA GLY A 129 48.54 -11.23 44.48
C GLY A 129 47.79 -11.07 45.80
N ALA A 130 47.99 -11.99 46.73
CA ALA A 130 47.68 -11.77 48.14
C ALA A 130 48.61 -10.70 48.70
N GLU A 131 48.14 -9.86 49.62
CA GLU A 131 48.82 -9.62 50.91
C GLU A 131 48.00 -8.75 51.86
N SER A 132 48.14 -9.12 53.13
CA SER A 132 47.62 -8.60 54.38
C SER A 132 48.05 -7.18 54.76
N SER A 133 47.20 -6.46 55.49
CA SER A 133 47.44 -5.75 56.78
C SER A 133 46.29 -4.75 56.98
N GLY A 134 45.59 -4.63 58.11
CA GLY A 134 46.05 -4.76 59.48
C GLY A 134 46.45 -3.39 60.03
N ARG A 135 45.48 -2.60 60.51
CA ARG A 135 45.58 -1.67 61.67
C ARG A 135 44.24 -0.97 61.93
#